data_AF-A0A059WMU8-F1
#
_entry.id   AF-A0A059WMU8-F1
#
_cell.length_a   1.000
_cell.length_b   1.000
_cell.length_c   1.000
_cell.angle_alpha   90.00
_cell.angle_beta   90.00
_cell.angle_gamma   90.00
#
_symmetry.space_group_name_H-M   'P 1'
#
loop_
_entity.id
_entity.type
_entity.pdbx_description
1 polymer ?
#
loop_
_entity_poly.entity_id
_entity_poly.type
_entity_poly.pdbx_seq_one_letter_code
_entity_poly.pdbx_strand_id
1 'polypeptide(L)'
;MNYPFANRLYPNVLDVLDQCKEWGPVVILSDGDVVFQPRKIERAGLFEAVEKNALIYVHKESELDDVECRYPASHYVLVDDKLRILTAVKKVWGARVTTVFPRQGHYAHDPQVLTSYPPADLTIERIGELLQYDLPALLMSQHA
;
A
#
# COMPACT_ATOMS: atom_id res chain seq x y z
N MET A 1 -20.00 -18.49 2.75
CA MET A 1 -19.87 -17.91 1.39
C MET A 1 -20.22 -16.42 1.29
N ASN A 2 -20.78 -15.75 2.31
CA ASN A 2 -21.08 -14.30 2.25
C ASN A 2 -20.35 -13.53 3.35
N TYR A 3 -19.02 -13.47 3.27
CA TYR A 3 -18.27 -12.59 4.16
C TYR A 3 -18.43 -11.14 3.67
N PRO A 4 -18.88 -10.19 4.50
CA PRO A 4 -19.19 -8.83 4.08
C PRO A 4 -17.92 -8.00 3.97
N PHE A 5 -17.11 -8.25 2.93
CA PHE A 5 -15.82 -7.59 2.74
C PHE A 5 -15.93 -6.06 2.65
N ALA A 6 -16.98 -5.53 2.01
CA ALA A 6 -17.25 -4.10 1.96
C ALA A 6 -17.40 -3.47 3.36
N ASN A 7 -17.99 -4.19 4.32
CA ASN A 7 -18.17 -3.72 5.70
C ASN A 7 -16.88 -3.83 6.54
N ARG A 8 -15.79 -4.31 5.94
CA ARG A 8 -14.47 -4.44 6.57
C ARG A 8 -13.46 -3.43 6.04
N LEU A 9 -13.87 -2.55 5.12
CA LEU A 9 -13.05 -1.41 4.73
C LEU A 9 -12.77 -0.55 5.96
N TYR A 10 -11.54 -0.07 6.06
CA TYR A 10 -11.22 0.95 7.05
C TYR A 10 -11.98 2.25 6.72
N PRO A 11 -12.36 3.04 7.74
CA PRO A 11 -12.95 4.35 7.52
C PRO A 11 -12.08 5.20 6.59
N ASN A 12 -12.73 5.98 5.71
CA ASN A 12 -12.11 6.91 4.77
C ASN A 12 -11.19 6.29 3.71
N VAL A 13 -11.14 4.95 3.57
CA VAL A 13 -10.33 4.32 2.51
C VAL A 13 -10.70 4.83 1.12
N LEU A 14 -11.99 4.94 0.80
CA LEU A 14 -12.41 5.39 -0.52
C LEU A 14 -12.02 6.86 -0.76
N ASP A 15 -12.21 7.73 0.24
CA ASP A 15 -11.79 9.14 0.17
C ASP A 15 -10.27 9.25 -0.06
N VAL A 16 -9.46 8.41 0.62
CA VAL A 16 -8.01 8.36 0.43
C VAL A 16 -7.65 7.92 -0.99
N LEU A 17 -8.31 6.89 -1.52
CA LEU A 17 -8.07 6.45 -2.89
C LEU A 17 -8.42 7.56 -3.89
N ASP A 18 -9.52 8.27 -3.67
CA ASP A 18 -9.95 9.36 -4.55
C ASP A 18 -8.98 10.55 -4.51
N GLN A 19 -8.49 10.94 -3.33
CA GLN A 19 -7.44 11.97 -3.21
C GLN A 19 -6.14 11.54 -3.91
N CYS A 20 -5.70 10.29 -3.73
CA CYS A 20 -4.49 9.79 -4.37
C CYS A 20 -4.60 9.76 -5.90
N LYS A 21 -5.79 9.55 -6.46
CA LYS A 21 -6.02 9.61 -7.92
C LYS A 21 -5.78 11.01 -8.50
N GLU A 22 -5.94 12.06 -7.71
CA GLU A 22 -5.59 13.42 -8.13
C GLU A 22 -4.08 13.60 -8.34
N TRP A 23 -3.26 12.72 -7.74
CA TRP A 23 -1.81 12.78 -7.82
C TRP A 23 -1.23 11.81 -8.85
N GLY A 24 -1.90 10.69 -9.10
CA GLY A 24 -1.48 9.70 -10.08
C GLY A 24 -2.24 8.37 -9.97
N PRO A 25 -1.84 7.35 -10.77
CA PRO A 25 -2.49 6.05 -10.75
C PRO A 25 -2.42 5.38 -9.37
N VAL A 26 -3.56 4.90 -8.89
CA VAL A 26 -3.66 4.13 -7.64
C VAL A 26 -3.75 2.65 -7.96
N VAL A 27 -2.85 1.85 -7.39
CA VAL A 27 -2.71 0.42 -7.70
C VAL A 27 -2.77 -0.40 -6.41
N ILE A 28 -3.57 -1.46 -6.39
CA ILE A 28 -3.53 -2.46 -5.33
C ILE A 28 -2.40 -3.44 -5.64
N LEU A 29 -1.36 -3.46 -4.81
CA LEU A 29 -0.27 -4.43 -4.88
C LEU A 29 -0.37 -5.41 -3.71
N SER A 30 -0.79 -6.65 -3.99
CA SER A 30 -1.09 -7.64 -2.95
C SER A 30 -0.31 -8.94 -3.13
N ASP A 31 0.14 -9.52 -2.01
CA ASP A 31 0.38 -10.96 -1.98
C ASP A 31 -0.97 -11.68 -1.93
N GLY A 32 -1.10 -12.82 -2.60
CA GLY A 32 -2.28 -13.66 -2.46
C GLY A 32 -2.36 -14.80 -3.45
N ASP A 33 -3.25 -15.74 -3.16
CA ASP A 33 -3.55 -16.83 -4.07
C ASP A 33 -4.49 -16.38 -5.20
N VAL A 34 -4.58 -17.20 -6.25
CA VAL A 34 -5.34 -16.90 -7.47
C VAL A 34 -6.86 -16.98 -7.30
N VAL A 35 -7.38 -17.40 -6.14
CA VAL A 35 -8.81 -17.64 -5.92
C VAL A 35 -9.41 -16.69 -4.89
N PHE A 36 -8.85 -16.61 -3.68
CA PHE A 36 -9.42 -15.86 -2.58
C PHE A 36 -9.06 -14.38 -2.64
N GLN A 37 -7.82 -14.05 -3.00
CA GLN A 37 -7.38 -12.66 -3.01
C GLN A 37 -8.08 -11.80 -4.08
N PRO A 38 -8.24 -12.27 -5.35
CA PRO A 38 -9.03 -11.52 -6.34
C PRO A 38 -10.47 -11.30 -5.87
N ARG A 39 -11.12 -12.37 -5.36
CA ARG A 39 -12.49 -12.30 -4.84
C ARG A 39 -12.64 -11.35 -3.65
N LYS A 40 -11.64 -11.28 -2.78
CA LYS A 40 -11.62 -10.35 -1.64
C LYS A 40 -11.61 -8.91 -2.13
N ILE A 41 -10.73 -8.58 -3.08
CA ILE A 41 -10.59 -7.23 -3.64
C ILE A 41 -11.87 -6.82 -4.38
N GLU A 42 -12.42 -7.72 -5.20
CA GLU A 42 -13.67 -7.48 -5.93
C GLU A 42 -14.86 -7.29 -4.99
N ARG A 43 -15.08 -8.21 -4.03
CA ARG A 43 -16.22 -8.14 -3.10
C ARG A 43 -16.11 -7.01 -2.07
N ALA A 44 -14.91 -6.46 -1.88
CA ALA A 44 -14.72 -5.25 -1.09
C ALA A 44 -15.09 -3.97 -1.87
N GLY A 45 -15.35 -4.06 -3.18
CA GLY A 45 -15.53 -2.91 -4.07
C GLY A 45 -14.23 -2.20 -4.42
N LEU A 46 -13.09 -2.72 -3.95
CA LEU A 46 -11.78 -2.08 -4.13
C LEU A 46 -11.28 -2.20 -5.57
N PHE A 47 -11.63 -3.28 -6.28
CA PHE A 47 -11.20 -3.46 -7.67
C PHE A 47 -11.70 -2.33 -8.58
N GLU A 48 -12.99 -1.99 -8.49
CA GLU A 48 -13.56 -0.87 -9.22
C GLU A 48 -13.08 0.48 -8.66
N ALA A 49 -12.89 0.59 -7.34
CA ALA A 49 -12.40 1.81 -6.71
C ALA A 49 -10.99 2.20 -7.17
N VAL A 50 -10.17 1.25 -7.62
CA VAL A 50 -8.83 1.52 -8.21
C VAL A 50 -8.81 1.38 -9.73
N GLU A 51 -9.96 1.52 -10.39
CA GLU A 51 -10.06 1.45 -11.85
C GLU A 51 -9.47 0.17 -12.44
N LYS A 52 -9.64 -0.95 -11.72
CA LYS A 52 -9.16 -2.29 -12.08
C LYS A 52 -7.63 -2.44 -12.04
N ASN A 53 -6.92 -1.47 -11.47
CA ASN A 53 -5.48 -1.54 -11.24
C ASN A 53 -5.17 -2.38 -9.99
N ALA A 54 -5.24 -3.70 -10.12
CA ALA A 54 -4.86 -4.63 -9.06
C ALA A 54 -3.85 -5.67 -9.58
N LEU A 55 -2.73 -5.79 -8.88
CA LEU A 55 -1.68 -6.77 -9.10
C LEU A 55 -1.60 -7.71 -7.90
N ILE A 56 -1.67 -9.01 -8.17
CA ILE A 56 -1.62 -10.07 -7.15
C ILE A 56 -0.48 -11.01 -7.49
N TYR A 57 0.48 -11.12 -6.58
CA TYR A 57 1.67 -11.97 -6.73
C TYR A 57 1.79 -12.96 -5.57
N VAL A 58 2.72 -13.90 -5.70
CA VAL A 58 3.11 -14.78 -4.57
C VAL A 58 4.00 -14.01 -3.59
N HIS A 59 4.98 -13.27 -4.11
CA HIS A 59 5.90 -12.41 -3.37
C HIS A 59 6.06 -11.08 -4.12
N LYS A 60 5.20 -10.11 -3.84
CA LYS A 60 5.16 -8.84 -4.59
C LYS A 60 6.46 -8.05 -4.53
N GLU A 61 7.23 -8.18 -3.45
CA GLU A 61 8.52 -7.50 -3.28
C GLU A 61 9.60 -8.02 -4.26
N SER A 62 9.37 -9.16 -4.91
CA SER A 62 10.25 -9.73 -5.93
C SER A 62 9.84 -9.40 -7.36
N GLU A 63 8.68 -8.76 -7.56
CA GLU A 63 8.07 -8.51 -8.87
C GLU A 63 8.09 -7.02 -9.24
N LEU A 64 9.00 -6.24 -8.62
CA LEU A 64 9.05 -4.79 -8.76
C LEU A 64 9.37 -4.32 -10.19
N ASP A 65 10.10 -5.11 -10.97
CA ASP A 65 10.37 -4.82 -12.39
C ASP A 65 9.08 -4.89 -13.23
N ASP A 66 8.19 -5.86 -12.96
CA ASP A 66 6.88 -5.95 -13.62
C ASP A 66 5.96 -4.80 -13.19
N VAL A 67 6.01 -4.41 -11.92
CA VAL A 67 5.28 -3.23 -11.42
C VAL A 67 5.74 -1.96 -12.15
N GLU A 68 7.05 -1.74 -12.26
CA GLU A 68 7.62 -0.57 -12.95
C GLU A 68 7.32 -0.57 -14.46
N CYS A 69 7.31 -1.74 -15.10
CA CYS A 69 6.95 -1.87 -16.51
C CYS A 69 5.49 -1.47 -16.79
N ARG A 70 4.56 -1.86 -15.90
CA ARG A 70 3.13 -1.58 -16.05
C ARG A 70 2.75 -0.17 -15.62
N TYR A 71 3.41 0.34 -14.58
CA TYR A 71 3.12 1.63 -13.97
C TYR A 71 4.39 2.46 -13.83
N PRO A 72 4.98 2.93 -14.95
CA PRO A 72 6.22 3.68 -14.91
C PRO A 72 6.02 5.02 -14.19
N ALA A 73 6.82 5.25 -13.15
CA ALA A 73 6.81 6.51 -12.40
C ALA A 73 8.23 6.97 -12.02
N SER A 74 8.39 8.29 -11.92
CA SER A 74 9.59 8.90 -11.32
C SER A 74 9.68 8.61 -9.82
N HIS A 75 8.53 8.50 -9.15
CA HIS A 75 8.41 8.24 -7.72
C HIS A 75 7.19 7.39 -7.40
N TYR A 76 7.32 6.51 -6.41
CA TYR A 76 6.26 5.64 -5.89
C TYR A 76 5.94 5.99 -4.43
N VAL A 77 4.68 5.83 -4.04
CA VAL A 77 4.28 5.79 -2.63
C VAL A 77 3.74 4.40 -2.35
N LEU A 78 4.39 3.67 -1.45
CA LEU A 78 3.98 2.32 -1.06
C LEU A 78 3.43 2.31 0.35
N VAL A 79 2.16 1.93 0.49
CA VAL A 79 1.46 1.80 1.78
C VAL A 79 1.29 0.31 2.11
N ASP A 80 1.88 -0.16 3.21
CA ASP A 80 1.82 -1.58 3.60
C ASP A 80 1.95 -1.77 5.12
N ASP A 81 1.21 -2.72 5.70
CA ASP A 81 1.26 -3.03 7.15
C ASP A 81 2.45 -3.92 7.54
N LYS A 82 3.27 -4.36 6.57
CA LYS A 82 4.46 -5.18 6.80
C LYS A 82 5.74 -4.37 6.56
N LEU A 83 6.42 -3.96 7.64
CA LEU A 83 7.74 -3.32 7.56
C LEU A 83 8.77 -4.13 6.76
N ARG A 84 8.68 -5.47 6.77
CA ARG A 84 9.53 -6.34 5.95
C ARG A 84 9.40 -6.03 4.45
N ILE A 85 8.17 -5.86 3.96
CA ILE A 85 7.89 -5.54 2.56
C ILE A 85 8.38 -4.13 2.24
N LEU A 86 8.03 -3.15 3.08
CA LEU A 86 8.48 -1.77 2.90
C LEU A 86 10.02 -1.68 2.85
N THR A 87 10.71 -2.37 3.75
CA THR A 87 12.17 -2.44 3.78
C THR A 87 12.73 -3.09 2.51
N ALA A 88 12.14 -4.18 2.04
CA ALA A 88 12.59 -4.86 0.82
C ALA A 88 12.43 -3.97 -0.42
N VAL A 89 11.28 -3.30 -0.56
CA VAL A 89 11.02 -2.38 -1.67
C VAL A 89 11.93 -1.15 -1.59
N LYS A 90 12.13 -0.58 -0.39
CA LYS A 90 13.04 0.55 -0.17
C LYS A 90 14.48 0.21 -0.55
N LYS A 91 14.94 -1.03 -0.35
CA LYS A 91 16.28 -1.47 -0.79
C LYS A 91 16.43 -1.49 -2.32
N VAL A 92 15.37 -1.78 -3.05
CA VAL A 92 15.40 -1.86 -4.53
C VAL A 92 15.20 -0.48 -5.15
N TRP A 93 14.17 0.25 -4.76
CA TRP A 93 13.82 1.54 -5.36
C TRP A 93 14.48 2.74 -4.68
N GLY A 94 15.01 2.59 -3.46
CA GLY A 94 15.78 3.63 -2.77
C GLY A 94 14.98 4.93 -2.61
N ALA A 95 15.54 6.02 -3.12
CA ALA A 95 14.90 7.34 -3.11
C ALA A 95 13.70 7.46 -4.07
N ARG A 96 13.45 6.47 -4.94
CA ARG A 96 12.27 6.48 -5.81
C ARG A 96 10.99 6.02 -5.11
N VAL A 97 11.04 5.64 -3.83
CA VAL A 97 9.85 5.18 -3.09
C VAL A 97 9.74 5.80 -1.72
N THR A 98 8.60 6.45 -1.44
CA THR A 98 8.18 6.78 -0.08
C THR A 98 7.41 5.59 0.49
N THR A 99 7.87 5.06 1.61
CA THR A 99 7.22 3.97 2.35
C THR A 99 6.34 4.53 3.46
N VAL A 100 5.08 4.11 3.49
CA VAL A 100 4.10 4.50 4.49
C VAL A 100 3.65 3.27 5.25
N PHE A 101 3.88 3.27 6.55
CA PHE A 101 3.47 2.22 7.47
C PHE A 101 2.23 2.67 8.25
N PRO A 102 1.02 2.22 7.88
CA PRO A 102 -0.14 2.37 8.75
C PRO A 102 -0.04 1.38 9.91
N ARG A 103 -0.29 1.83 11.14
CA ARG A 103 -0.44 0.96 12.32
C ARG A 103 -1.80 0.27 12.34
N GLN A 104 -2.20 -0.27 11.20
CA GLN A 104 -3.42 -1.02 11.00
C GLN A 104 -3.09 -2.34 10.31
N GLY A 105 -3.72 -3.42 10.73
CA GLY A 105 -3.52 -4.73 10.14
C GLY A 105 -2.92 -5.72 11.13
N HIS A 106 -2.65 -6.92 10.65
CA HIS A 106 -2.25 -8.03 11.53
C HIS A 106 -0.82 -7.86 12.05
N TYR A 107 0.03 -7.18 11.28
CA TYR A 107 1.47 -7.08 11.55
C TYR A 107 1.87 -5.76 12.22
N ALA A 108 0.95 -4.78 12.31
CA ALA A 108 1.22 -3.43 12.77
C ALA A 108 1.74 -3.29 14.21
N HIS A 109 1.42 -4.27 15.07
CA HIS A 109 1.74 -4.22 16.49
C HIS A 109 2.64 -5.38 16.96
N ASP A 110 3.24 -6.13 16.02
CA ASP A 110 4.18 -7.19 16.38
C ASP A 110 5.52 -6.58 16.85
N PRO A 111 5.88 -6.70 18.14
CA PRO A 111 7.11 -6.11 18.67
C PRO A 111 8.38 -6.66 18.03
N GLN A 112 8.36 -7.91 17.54
CA GLN A 112 9.51 -8.48 16.85
C GLN A 112 9.70 -7.83 15.48
N VAL A 113 8.61 -7.57 14.75
CA VAL A 113 8.67 -6.87 13.46
C VAL A 113 9.17 -5.45 13.65
N LEU A 114 8.66 -4.72 14.65
CA LEU A 114 9.05 -3.34 14.93
C LEU A 114 10.53 -3.18 15.34
N THR A 115 11.13 -4.21 15.92
CA THR A 115 12.55 -4.19 16.32
C THR A 115 13.49 -4.75 15.25
N SER A 116 12.98 -5.59 14.35
CA SER A 116 13.80 -6.27 13.33
C SER A 116 13.97 -5.48 12.03
N TYR A 117 13.12 -4.49 11.78
CA TYR A 117 13.12 -3.70 10.54
C TYR A 117 13.26 -2.21 10.84
N PRO A 118 13.92 -1.44 9.95
CA PRO A 118 13.93 0.01 10.07
C PRO A 118 12.51 0.58 9.99
N PRO A 119 12.27 1.77 10.56
CA PRO A 119 11.01 2.47 10.36
C PRO A 119 10.80 2.80 8.88
N ALA A 120 9.53 2.88 8.46
CA ALA A 120 9.18 3.45 7.18
C ALA A 120 9.40 4.97 7.17
N ASP A 121 9.47 5.58 5.99
CA ASP A 121 9.63 7.04 5.82
C ASP A 121 8.51 7.82 6.53
N LEU A 122 7.30 7.28 6.51
CA LEU A 122 6.14 7.81 7.20
C LEU A 122 5.42 6.71 7.97
N THR A 123 5.09 6.96 9.23
CA THR A 123 4.21 6.11 10.03
C THR A 123 2.95 6.88 10.37
N ILE A 124 1.79 6.28 10.09
CA ILE A 124 0.46 6.83 10.40
C ILE A 124 -0.29 5.85 11.30
N GLU A 125 -1.19 6.32 12.15
CA GLU A 125 -1.99 5.42 12.99
C GLU A 125 -3.09 4.75 12.16
N ARG A 126 -3.62 5.46 11.17
CA ARG A 126 -4.75 4.99 10.34
C ARG A 126 -4.62 5.49 8.92
N ILE A 127 -5.06 4.68 7.95
CA ILE A 127 -5.02 5.01 6.53
C ILE A 127 -5.71 6.33 6.20
N GLY A 128 -6.79 6.67 6.89
CA GLY A 128 -7.51 7.94 6.74
C GLY A 128 -6.68 9.19 7.08
N GLU A 129 -5.56 9.05 7.81
CA GLU A 129 -4.65 10.17 8.08
C GLU A 129 -3.94 10.66 6.81
N LEU A 130 -3.87 9.84 5.74
CA LEU A 130 -3.33 10.29 4.44
C LEU A 130 -4.10 11.48 3.85
N LEU A 131 -5.37 11.67 4.23
CA LEU A 131 -6.15 12.86 3.84
C LEU A 131 -5.56 14.19 4.38
N GLN A 132 -4.68 14.12 5.37
CA GLN A 132 -4.02 15.30 5.96
C GLN A 132 -2.70 15.65 5.25
N TYR A 133 -2.27 14.84 4.28
CA TYR A 133 -1.04 15.04 3.52
C TYR A 133 -1.36 15.49 2.10
N ASP A 134 -0.53 16.38 1.58
CA ASP A 134 -0.45 16.64 0.15
C ASP A 134 0.70 15.84 -0.49
N LEU A 135 0.73 15.80 -1.82
CA LEU A 135 1.78 15.09 -2.55
C LEU A 135 3.19 15.59 -2.18
N PRO A 136 3.48 16.90 -2.12
CA PRO A 136 4.79 17.39 -1.69
C PRO A 136 5.24 16.85 -0.32
N ALA A 137 4.36 16.85 0.68
CA ALA A 137 4.69 16.33 2.01
C ALA A 137 5.06 14.85 1.98
N LEU A 138 4.37 14.03 1.17
CA LEU A 138 4.68 12.60 0.99
C LEU A 138 6.00 12.37 0.23
N LEU A 139 6.34 13.23 -0.72
CA LEU A 139 7.60 13.11 -1.46
C LEU A 139 8.81 13.53 -0.60
N MET A 140 8.63 14.47 0.33
CA MET A 140 9.69 14.97 1.21
C MET A 140 10.00 14.07 2.41
N SER A 141 9.12 13.11 2.76
CA SER A 141 9.29 12.28 3.96
C SER A 141 10.47 11.29 3.89
N GLN A 142 11.20 11.23 2.78
CA GLN A 142 12.37 10.37 2.62
C GLN A 142 13.64 10.86 3.34
N HIS A 143 13.60 12.04 3.95
CA HIS A 143 14.78 12.73 4.50
C HIS A 143 14.89 12.67 6.03
N ALA A 144 14.11 11.84 6.72
CA ALA A 144 14.17 11.67 8.17
C ALA A 144 15.08 10.53 8.61
#